data_AF-A0AAD6HUS6-F1
#
_entry.id   AF-A0AAD6HUS6-F1
#
_cell.length_a   1.000
_cell.length_b   1.000
_cell.length_c   1.000
_cell.angle_alpha   90.00
_cell.angle_beta   90.00
_cell.angle_gamma   90.00
#
_symmetry.space_group_name_H-M   'P 1'
#
loop_
_entity.id
_entity.type
_entity.pdbx_description
1 polymer ?
#
loop_
_entity_poly.entity_id
_entity_poly.type
_entity_poly.pdbx_seq_one_letter_code
_entity_poly.pdbx_strand_id
1 'polypeptide(L)'
;MLTPGITFLSLPCSDLHLAGPFNQLLQPLLQALEIPNASEGFTVIPCLTQQLPSVIQRFPRAEILKSVDNCVDAQASLRTVTPRPELNFPFHLKLSLACQITSALRTITPWSAQGGPIVTQIMDRFLPPDLWVFKEVASATGSQSNFDDAKHLSCILRENLEIRAEANDEVLIIAAALIQQPHGTSQSYAEILFNLHAVSQKRKWFREYVECLLALVLVPLVSHGIGLEAHGQNMLVRICRKTRKIKGFAVRDFGGIRLNTPTLRSQGVSFDTMYPGWSAMTESMEDVWGKVHHSLLQNHVGYLLDALNLQQDDGWTIVREVLEQVLATLPNNGLYEFYMKDTMLFKCFLRMRMEGKYRDYVERDVPNTLLMGSERWEGILASYLPSLHWT
;
A
#
# COMPACT_ATOMS: atom_id res chain seq x y z
N MET A 1 14.01 -9.63 -12.21
CA MET A 1 12.78 -9.12 -12.86
C MET A 1 12.74 -7.59 -12.81
N LEU A 2 13.81 -6.88 -13.21
CA LEU A 2 13.77 -5.40 -13.22
C LEU A 2 13.00 -4.88 -14.44
N THR A 3 13.13 -5.55 -15.58
CA THR A 3 12.43 -5.23 -16.83
C THR A 3 11.69 -6.49 -17.32
N PRO A 4 10.63 -6.93 -16.61
CA PRO A 4 9.92 -8.15 -16.97
C PRO A 4 9.23 -8.00 -18.34
N GLY A 5 9.13 -9.09 -19.09
CA GLY A 5 8.28 -9.16 -20.27
C GLY A 5 6.80 -9.12 -19.90
N ILE A 6 5.98 -8.57 -20.80
CA ILE A 6 4.53 -8.55 -20.72
C ILE A 6 3.95 -9.37 -21.88
N THR A 7 3.07 -10.30 -21.57
CA THR A 7 2.28 -11.05 -22.54
C THR A 7 0.86 -10.51 -22.57
N PHE A 8 0.36 -10.20 -23.78
CA PHE A 8 -1.00 -9.77 -24.02
C PHE A 8 -1.83 -10.97 -24.48
N LEU A 9 -2.91 -11.24 -23.75
CA LEU A 9 -3.79 -12.38 -23.97
C LEU A 9 -5.16 -11.91 -24.44
N SER A 10 -5.75 -12.62 -25.40
CA SER A 10 -7.16 -12.49 -25.75
C SER A 10 -7.96 -13.53 -24.98
N LEU A 11 -9.02 -13.11 -24.28
CA LEU A 11 -9.94 -14.01 -23.59
C LEU A 11 -11.40 -13.61 -23.87
N PRO A 12 -12.33 -14.58 -23.87
CA PRO A 12 -13.75 -14.27 -23.91
C PRO A 12 -14.14 -13.36 -22.73
N CYS A 13 -14.98 -12.36 -22.97
CA CYS A 13 -15.49 -11.50 -21.91
C CYS A 13 -16.24 -12.27 -20.80
N SER A 14 -16.75 -13.47 -21.11
CA SER A 14 -17.38 -14.36 -20.13
C SER A 14 -16.41 -14.94 -19.08
N ASP A 15 -15.10 -14.98 -19.38
CA ASP A 15 -14.05 -15.46 -18.46
C ASP A 15 -13.48 -14.34 -17.58
N LEU A 16 -14.02 -13.12 -17.68
CA LEU A 16 -13.48 -11.95 -17.00
C LEU A 16 -14.58 -11.10 -16.35
N HIS A 17 -14.23 -10.51 -15.22
CA HIS A 17 -14.92 -9.36 -14.66
C HIS A 17 -14.11 -8.10 -14.94
N LEU A 18 -14.76 -7.08 -15.48
CA LEU A 18 -14.18 -5.77 -15.77
C LEU A 18 -14.77 -4.72 -14.81
N ALA A 19 -13.90 -3.90 -14.22
CA ALA A 19 -14.31 -2.74 -13.44
C ALA A 19 -13.77 -1.45 -14.10
N GLY A 20 -14.60 -0.42 -14.15
CA GLY A 20 -14.26 0.83 -14.82
C GLY A 20 -14.08 0.69 -16.34
N PRO A 21 -13.63 1.75 -17.04
CA PRO A 21 -13.44 1.74 -18.49
C PRO A 21 -12.14 1.03 -18.91
N PHE A 22 -11.92 -0.21 -18.45
CA PHE A 22 -10.64 -0.94 -18.61
C PHE A 22 -10.16 -1.01 -20.07
N ASN A 23 -11.00 -1.49 -20.99
CA ASN A 23 -10.62 -1.66 -22.40
C ASN A 23 -10.25 -0.31 -23.04
N GLN A 24 -11.03 0.73 -22.78
CA GLN A 24 -10.79 2.07 -23.29
C GLN A 24 -9.47 2.65 -22.77
N LEU A 25 -9.20 2.49 -21.47
CA LEU A 25 -7.99 3.02 -20.84
C LEU A 25 -6.73 2.23 -21.21
N LEU A 26 -6.85 0.94 -21.53
CA LEU A 26 -5.72 0.11 -21.97
C LEU A 26 -5.37 0.34 -23.45
N GLN A 27 -6.35 0.76 -24.28
CA GLN A 27 -6.20 0.88 -25.73
C GLN A 27 -4.95 1.67 -26.19
N PRO A 28 -4.59 2.83 -25.59
CA PRO A 28 -3.39 3.56 -26.02
C PRO A 28 -2.10 2.73 -25.88
N LEU A 29 -1.99 1.90 -24.84
CA LEU A 29 -0.85 1.01 -24.66
C LEU A 29 -0.83 -0.10 -25.72
N LEU A 30 -2.00 -0.66 -26.05
CA LEU A 30 -2.11 -1.69 -27.09
C LEU A 30 -1.69 -1.14 -28.46
N GLN A 31 -2.09 0.09 -28.79
CA GLN A 31 -1.71 0.76 -30.03
C GLN A 31 -0.20 1.06 -30.07
N ALA A 32 0.36 1.63 -28.99
CA ALA A 32 1.79 1.95 -28.92
C ALA A 32 2.69 0.71 -29.05
N LEU A 33 2.20 -0.46 -28.63
CA LEU A 33 2.93 -1.73 -28.70
C LEU A 33 2.52 -2.60 -29.89
N GLU A 34 1.66 -2.10 -30.79
CA GLU A 34 1.13 -2.82 -31.95
C GLU A 34 0.58 -4.20 -31.56
N ILE A 35 -0.24 -4.24 -30.51
CA ILE A 35 -0.96 -5.44 -30.08
C ILE A 35 -2.21 -5.60 -30.97
N PRO A 36 -2.47 -6.78 -31.55
CA PRO A 36 -3.71 -7.03 -32.29
C PRO A 36 -4.95 -6.74 -31.43
N ASN A 37 -5.99 -6.17 -32.04
CA ASN A 37 -7.27 -6.01 -31.36
C ASN A 37 -7.91 -7.39 -31.10
N ALA A 38 -8.63 -7.49 -29.97
CA ALA A 38 -9.45 -8.66 -29.71
C ALA A 38 -10.64 -8.74 -30.68
N SER A 39 -11.04 -9.96 -31.02
CA SER A 39 -12.28 -10.24 -31.76
C SER A 39 -13.52 -9.81 -30.97
N GLU A 40 -14.66 -9.69 -31.64
CA GLU A 40 -15.93 -9.41 -30.97
C GLU A 40 -16.23 -10.44 -29.87
N GLY A 41 -16.62 -9.97 -28.68
CA GLY A 41 -16.86 -10.83 -27.50
C GLY A 41 -15.60 -11.24 -26.72
N PHE A 42 -14.42 -10.77 -27.13
CA PHE A 42 -13.15 -10.98 -26.44
C PHE A 42 -12.57 -9.65 -25.94
N THR A 43 -11.66 -9.73 -24.97
CA THR A 43 -10.88 -8.58 -24.50
C THR A 43 -9.41 -8.94 -24.34
N VAL A 44 -8.56 -7.93 -24.47
CA VAL A 44 -7.11 -8.05 -24.27
C VAL A 44 -6.77 -7.76 -22.82
N ILE A 45 -6.03 -8.66 -22.18
CA ILE A 45 -5.50 -8.46 -20.83
C ILE A 45 -3.99 -8.71 -20.80
N PRO A 46 -3.20 -7.78 -20.22
CA PRO A 46 -1.78 -8.02 -20.03
C PRO A 46 -1.54 -8.89 -18.80
N CYS A 47 -0.55 -9.78 -18.88
CA CYS A 47 0.03 -10.47 -17.73
C CYS A 47 1.55 -10.43 -17.82
N LEU A 48 2.23 -10.65 -16.69
CA LEU A 48 3.69 -10.88 -16.73
C LEU A 48 3.96 -12.14 -17.55
N THR A 49 4.99 -12.14 -18.39
CA THR A 49 5.35 -13.34 -19.18
C THR A 49 5.65 -14.53 -18.26
N GLN A 50 6.25 -14.29 -17.09
CA GLN A 50 6.51 -15.33 -16.10
C GLN A 50 5.23 -15.90 -15.45
N GLN A 51 4.10 -15.21 -15.56
CA GLN A 51 2.80 -15.66 -15.04
C GLN A 51 2.09 -16.63 -16.00
N LEU A 52 2.51 -16.66 -17.27
CA LEU A 52 1.86 -17.37 -18.36
C LEU A 52 1.61 -18.88 -18.09
N PRO A 53 2.55 -19.66 -17.51
CA PRO A 53 2.28 -21.07 -17.22
C PRO A 53 1.08 -21.28 -16.28
N SER A 54 0.92 -20.37 -15.32
CA SER A 54 -0.18 -20.42 -14.37
C SER A 54 -1.52 -20.00 -15.00
N VAL A 55 -1.48 -19.07 -15.96
CA VAL A 55 -2.66 -18.60 -16.70
C VAL A 55 -3.14 -19.68 -17.65
N ILE A 56 -2.27 -20.26 -18.50
CA ILE A 56 -2.66 -21.30 -19.47
C ILE A 56 -3.34 -22.49 -18.78
N GLN A 57 -2.85 -22.87 -17.58
CA GLN A 57 -3.44 -23.96 -16.81
C GLN A 57 -4.90 -23.67 -16.36
N ARG A 58 -5.23 -22.41 -16.08
CA ARG A 58 -6.49 -21.99 -15.43
C ARG A 58 -7.48 -21.32 -16.39
N PHE A 59 -6.97 -20.79 -17.49
CA PHE A 59 -7.70 -20.05 -18.50
C PHE A 59 -7.44 -20.73 -19.86
N PRO A 60 -8.03 -21.91 -20.12
CA PRO A 60 -7.72 -22.71 -21.31
C PRO A 60 -8.16 -22.05 -22.63
N ARG A 61 -9.04 -21.04 -22.55
CA ARG A 61 -9.48 -20.22 -23.70
C ARG A 61 -8.63 -18.97 -23.91
N ALA A 62 -7.54 -18.80 -23.15
CA ALA A 62 -6.62 -17.69 -23.34
C ALA A 62 -5.73 -17.91 -24.56
N GLU A 63 -5.79 -16.97 -25.49
CA GLU A 63 -4.95 -16.96 -26.68
C GLU A 63 -3.85 -15.91 -26.53
N ILE A 64 -2.61 -16.29 -26.80
CA ILE A 64 -1.48 -15.37 -26.75
C ILE A 64 -1.48 -14.53 -28.04
N LEU A 65 -1.64 -13.22 -27.89
CA LEU A 65 -1.58 -12.29 -29.03
C LEU A 65 -0.13 -11.88 -29.33
N LYS A 66 0.60 -11.43 -28.30
CA LYS A 66 1.98 -10.94 -28.43
C LYS A 66 2.64 -10.90 -27.06
N SER A 67 3.95 -11.17 -27.02
CA SER A 67 4.81 -10.92 -25.86
C SER A 67 5.80 -9.81 -26.20
N VAL A 68 5.98 -8.87 -25.28
CA VAL A 68 6.87 -7.72 -25.46
C VAL A 68 7.82 -7.61 -24.27
N ASP A 69 9.11 -7.69 -24.55
CA ASP A 69 10.16 -7.51 -23.55
C ASP A 69 10.59 -6.04 -23.44
N ASN A 70 11.16 -5.67 -22.30
CA ASN A 70 11.75 -4.34 -22.04
C ASN A 70 10.81 -3.13 -22.21
N CYS A 71 9.49 -3.35 -22.28
CA CYS A 71 8.48 -2.29 -22.39
C CYS A 71 8.04 -1.69 -21.03
N VAL A 72 8.48 -2.28 -19.92
CA VAL A 72 8.12 -1.84 -18.56
C VAL A 72 9.30 -1.97 -17.60
N ASP A 73 9.27 -1.19 -16.51
CA ASP A 73 10.13 -1.35 -15.34
C ASP A 73 9.32 -1.87 -14.14
N ALA A 74 9.82 -2.87 -13.45
CA ALA A 74 9.20 -3.37 -12.22
C ALA A 74 9.45 -2.39 -11.05
N GLN A 75 8.39 -2.11 -10.30
CA GLN A 75 8.48 -1.39 -9.04
C GLN A 75 8.89 -2.33 -7.89
N ALA A 76 9.06 -1.78 -6.68
CA ALA A 76 9.45 -2.55 -5.48
C ALA A 76 8.54 -3.75 -5.15
N SER A 77 7.30 -3.78 -5.65
CA SER A 77 6.38 -4.92 -5.46
C SER A 77 6.60 -6.07 -6.47
N LEU A 78 7.53 -5.91 -7.42
CA LEU A 78 7.83 -6.75 -8.59
C LEU A 78 6.70 -6.90 -9.62
N ARG A 79 5.45 -6.99 -9.15
CA ARG A 79 4.25 -7.21 -9.97
C ARG A 79 3.51 -5.94 -10.36
N THR A 80 3.88 -4.81 -9.78
CA THR A 80 3.45 -3.50 -10.31
C THR A 80 4.56 -3.02 -11.22
N VAL A 81 4.22 -2.73 -12.46
CA VAL A 81 5.17 -2.30 -13.48
C VAL A 81 4.78 -0.92 -14.01
N THR A 82 5.79 -0.12 -14.32
CA THR A 82 5.64 1.19 -14.97
C THR A 82 5.99 1.02 -16.44
N PRO A 83 5.06 1.24 -17.37
CA PRO A 83 5.40 1.33 -18.79
C PRO A 83 6.46 2.40 -19.04
N ARG A 84 7.38 2.09 -19.95
CA ARG A 84 8.50 2.97 -20.27
C ARG A 84 8.00 4.36 -20.72
N PRO A 85 8.74 5.45 -20.42
CA PRO A 85 8.30 6.81 -20.73
C PRO A 85 7.92 7.02 -22.20
N GLU A 86 8.59 6.34 -23.13
CA GLU A 86 8.35 6.47 -24.58
C GLU A 86 6.96 5.98 -24.99
N LEU A 87 6.31 5.14 -24.17
CA LEU A 87 4.96 4.64 -24.42
C LEU A 87 3.88 5.67 -24.04
N ASN A 88 4.24 6.76 -23.36
CA ASN A 88 3.34 7.83 -22.92
C ASN A 88 2.04 7.33 -22.27
N PHE A 89 2.14 6.26 -21.48
CA PHE A 89 0.99 5.62 -20.87
C PHE A 89 0.81 6.12 -19.43
N PRO A 90 -0.34 6.71 -19.06
CA PRO A 90 -0.51 7.41 -17.79
C PRO A 90 -0.81 6.50 -16.59
N PHE A 91 -0.68 5.17 -16.75
CA PHE A 91 -0.98 4.20 -15.69
C PHE A 91 0.18 3.23 -15.45
N HIS A 92 0.36 2.85 -14.20
CA HIS A 92 1.06 1.63 -13.81
C HIS A 92 0.13 0.43 -14.00
N LEU A 93 0.72 -0.73 -14.30
CA LEU A 93 0.00 -2.01 -14.36
C LEU A 93 0.32 -2.84 -13.11
N LYS A 94 -0.67 -3.12 -12.27
CA LYS A 94 -0.53 -4.08 -11.16
C LYS A 94 -1.08 -5.43 -11.61
N LEU A 95 -0.20 -6.42 -11.72
CA LEU A 95 -0.45 -7.70 -12.40
C LEU A 95 -0.41 -8.87 -11.40
N SER A 96 -1.13 -9.95 -11.69
CA SER A 96 -0.99 -11.19 -10.92
C SER A 96 0.37 -11.85 -11.15
N LEU A 97 0.96 -12.39 -10.07
CA LEU A 97 2.22 -13.11 -10.09
C LEU A 97 2.16 -14.30 -9.10
N ALA A 98 2.22 -15.51 -9.62
CA ALA A 98 2.24 -16.77 -8.87
C ALA A 98 3.64 -17.04 -8.28
N CYS A 99 4.16 -16.04 -7.56
CA CYS A 99 5.41 -16.09 -6.83
C CYS A 99 5.12 -15.74 -5.36
N GLN A 100 5.66 -16.55 -4.44
CA GLN A 100 5.63 -16.21 -3.03
C GLN A 100 6.73 -15.19 -2.74
N ILE A 101 6.32 -13.98 -2.35
CA ILE A 101 7.25 -12.94 -1.90
C ILE A 101 6.91 -12.64 -0.45
N THR A 102 7.90 -12.79 0.45
CA THR A 102 7.72 -12.86 1.91
C THR A 102 6.85 -14.07 2.31
N SER A 103 5.66 -13.86 2.88
CA SER A 103 4.76 -14.91 3.36
C SER A 103 3.51 -15.10 2.48
N ALA A 104 3.37 -14.37 1.37
CA ALA A 104 2.17 -14.38 0.55
C ALA A 104 2.44 -14.59 -0.94
N LEU A 105 1.54 -15.33 -1.58
CA LEU A 105 1.45 -15.43 -3.03
C LEU A 105 1.04 -14.09 -3.61
N ARG A 106 1.75 -13.63 -4.64
CA ARG A 106 1.53 -12.30 -5.24
C ARG A 106 0.51 -12.33 -6.38
N THR A 107 -0.58 -13.08 -6.21
CA THR A 107 -1.80 -12.98 -7.01
C THR A 107 -2.71 -11.85 -6.53
N ILE A 108 -3.66 -11.44 -7.36
CA ILE A 108 -4.62 -10.37 -7.05
C ILE A 108 -6.00 -10.98 -6.98
N THR A 109 -6.68 -10.81 -5.85
CA THR A 109 -8.01 -11.36 -5.68
C THR A 109 -9.04 -10.59 -6.52
N PRO A 110 -10.06 -11.25 -7.10
CA PRO A 110 -11.15 -10.55 -7.79
C PRO A 110 -11.77 -9.43 -6.95
N TRP A 111 -11.93 -9.64 -5.64
CA TRP A 111 -12.38 -8.59 -4.72
C TRP A 111 -11.49 -7.34 -4.73
N SER A 112 -10.17 -7.51 -4.69
CA SER A 112 -9.25 -6.36 -4.72
C SER A 112 -9.26 -5.68 -6.08
N ALA A 113 -9.32 -6.45 -7.17
CA ALA A 113 -9.36 -5.89 -8.52
C ALA A 113 -10.63 -5.06 -8.75
N GLN A 114 -11.80 -5.63 -8.43
CA GLN A 114 -13.09 -4.99 -8.65
C GLN A 114 -13.35 -3.84 -7.64
N GLY A 115 -12.80 -3.93 -6.43
CA GLY A 115 -12.93 -2.90 -5.41
C GLY A 115 -12.16 -1.61 -5.71
N GLY A 116 -11.10 -1.66 -6.53
CA GLY A 116 -10.20 -0.53 -6.79
C GLY A 116 -10.91 0.79 -7.16
N PRO A 117 -11.81 0.79 -8.18
CA PRO A 117 -12.54 2.01 -8.57
C PRO A 117 -13.50 2.53 -7.49
N ILE A 118 -14.13 1.63 -6.73
CA ILE A 118 -15.06 2.03 -5.65
C ILE A 118 -14.28 2.67 -4.50
N VAL A 119 -13.15 2.06 -4.11
CA VAL A 119 -12.26 2.63 -3.10
C VAL A 119 -11.73 3.97 -3.54
N THR A 120 -11.34 4.11 -4.82
CA THR A 120 -10.88 5.37 -5.39
C THR A 120 -11.89 6.50 -5.14
N GLN A 121 -13.19 6.24 -5.36
CA GLN A 121 -14.24 7.24 -5.12
C GLN A 121 -14.38 7.61 -3.63
N ILE A 122 -14.24 6.63 -2.73
CA ILE A 122 -14.21 6.87 -1.28
C ILE A 122 -13.00 7.76 -0.93
N MET A 123 -11.82 7.44 -1.46
CA MET A 123 -10.60 8.20 -1.17
C MET A 123 -10.68 9.63 -1.71
N ASP A 124 -11.19 9.83 -2.93
CA ASP A 124 -11.40 11.16 -3.51
C ASP A 124 -12.34 12.03 -2.69
N ARG A 125 -13.30 11.41 -1.99
CA ARG A 125 -14.29 12.12 -1.18
C ARG A 125 -13.77 12.49 0.21
N PHE A 126 -12.95 11.63 0.83
CA PHE A 126 -12.67 11.71 2.27
C PHE A 126 -11.19 11.92 2.62
N LEU A 127 -10.25 11.79 1.67
CA LEU A 127 -8.85 12.07 1.97
C LEU A 127 -8.52 13.57 1.82
N PRO A 128 -7.62 14.10 2.66
CA PRO A 128 -7.18 15.49 2.55
C PRO A 128 -6.44 15.73 1.23
N PRO A 129 -6.50 16.95 0.65
CA PRO A 129 -5.96 17.24 -0.68
C PRO A 129 -4.44 17.05 -0.81
N ASP A 130 -3.70 17.17 0.29
CA ASP A 130 -2.25 16.95 0.33
C ASP A 130 -1.84 15.48 0.49
N LEU A 131 -2.81 14.59 0.67
CA LEU A 131 -2.64 13.14 0.57
C LEU A 131 -3.11 12.66 -0.80
N TRP A 132 -2.21 12.67 -1.78
CA TRP A 132 -2.53 12.24 -3.13
C TRP A 132 -2.80 10.74 -3.17
N VAL A 133 -3.61 10.30 -4.13
CA VAL A 133 -3.99 8.90 -4.28
C VAL A 133 -3.52 8.41 -5.64
N PHE A 134 -2.77 7.33 -5.67
CA PHE A 134 -2.56 6.57 -6.89
C PHE A 134 -3.83 5.78 -7.18
N LYS A 135 -4.79 6.41 -7.85
CA LYS A 135 -6.14 5.87 -8.08
C LYS A 135 -6.08 4.57 -8.87
N GLU A 136 -6.87 3.58 -8.46
CA GLU A 136 -7.05 2.32 -9.20
C GLU A 136 -8.34 2.46 -10.01
N VAL A 137 -8.23 2.98 -11.24
CA VAL A 137 -9.36 3.51 -12.02
C VAL A 137 -10.10 2.45 -12.83
N ALA A 138 -9.44 1.34 -13.15
CA ALA A 138 -10.02 0.23 -13.86
C ALA A 138 -9.27 -1.07 -13.60
N SER A 139 -9.93 -2.20 -13.80
CA SER A 139 -9.31 -3.51 -13.69
C SER A 139 -9.99 -4.57 -14.54
N ALA A 140 -9.26 -5.65 -14.79
CA ALA A 140 -9.76 -6.90 -15.31
C ALA A 140 -9.29 -8.05 -14.41
N THR A 141 -10.14 -9.03 -14.14
CA THR A 141 -9.83 -10.20 -13.30
C THR A 141 -10.62 -11.42 -13.77
N GLY A 142 -10.16 -12.63 -13.45
CA GLY A 142 -10.88 -13.85 -13.80
C GLY A 142 -12.30 -13.92 -13.19
N SER A 143 -13.25 -14.50 -13.92
CA SER A 143 -14.63 -14.74 -13.48
C SER A 143 -14.90 -16.18 -13.03
N GLN A 144 -13.86 -17.01 -12.90
CA GLN A 144 -14.01 -18.40 -12.46
C GLN A 144 -14.74 -18.48 -11.11
N SER A 145 -15.59 -19.50 -10.96
CA SER A 145 -16.25 -19.81 -9.69
C SER A 145 -15.23 -20.11 -8.58
N ASN A 146 -14.11 -20.75 -8.92
CA ASN A 146 -12.99 -20.92 -8.00
C ASN A 146 -12.17 -19.64 -7.91
N PHE A 147 -12.32 -18.92 -6.80
CA PHE A 147 -11.58 -17.68 -6.53
C PHE A 147 -10.06 -17.88 -6.48
N ASP A 148 -9.61 -19.07 -6.08
CA ASP A 148 -8.19 -19.38 -6.05
C ASP A 148 -7.59 -19.60 -7.45
N ASP A 149 -8.41 -19.85 -8.47
CA ASP A 149 -7.98 -19.84 -9.86
C ASP A 149 -8.14 -18.45 -10.48
N ALA A 150 -9.27 -17.77 -10.23
CA ALA A 150 -9.55 -16.44 -10.76
C ALA A 150 -8.45 -15.41 -10.45
N LYS A 151 -7.86 -15.48 -9.24
CA LYS A 151 -6.80 -14.57 -8.81
C LYS A 151 -5.50 -14.67 -9.62
N HIS A 152 -5.32 -15.71 -10.44
CA HIS A 152 -4.11 -15.90 -11.24
C HIS A 152 -4.06 -15.06 -12.52
N LEU A 153 -5.18 -14.43 -12.91
CA LEU A 153 -5.20 -13.48 -14.02
C LEU A 153 -5.91 -12.21 -13.56
N SER A 154 -5.15 -11.16 -13.36
CA SER A 154 -5.70 -9.85 -13.02
C SER A 154 -4.74 -8.75 -13.45
N CYS A 155 -5.32 -7.63 -13.88
CA CYS A 155 -4.63 -6.41 -14.21
C CYS A 155 -5.42 -5.24 -13.59
N ILE A 156 -4.75 -4.40 -12.81
CA ILE A 156 -5.30 -3.14 -12.30
C ILE A 156 -4.53 -1.99 -12.96
N LEU A 157 -5.26 -1.04 -13.54
CA LEU A 157 -4.72 0.22 -14.04
C LEU A 157 -4.71 1.24 -12.90
N ARG A 158 -3.51 1.64 -12.50
CA ARG A 158 -3.29 2.59 -11.41
C ARG A 158 -2.68 3.86 -11.96
N GLU A 159 -3.22 5.03 -11.65
CA GLU A 159 -2.67 6.33 -12.12
C GLU A 159 -1.19 6.46 -11.80
N ASN A 160 -0.43 7.06 -12.73
CA ASN A 160 0.94 7.46 -12.52
C ASN A 160 0.99 8.95 -12.12
N LEU A 161 1.48 9.23 -10.90
CA LEU A 161 1.53 10.59 -10.36
C LEU A 161 2.84 11.34 -10.67
N GLU A 162 3.81 10.72 -11.35
CA GLU A 162 5.11 11.35 -11.65
C GLU A 162 4.96 12.62 -12.51
N ILE A 163 4.06 12.63 -13.50
CA ILE A 163 3.80 13.81 -14.33
C ILE A 163 3.25 14.96 -13.48
N ARG A 164 2.35 14.66 -12.54
CA ARG A 164 1.79 15.65 -11.61
C ARG A 164 2.86 16.18 -10.65
N ALA A 165 3.73 15.30 -10.14
CA ALA A 165 4.82 15.70 -9.27
C ALA A 165 5.79 16.64 -10.01
N GLU A 166 6.19 16.29 -11.23
CA GLU A 166 7.07 17.11 -12.06
C GLU A 166 6.48 18.49 -12.35
N ALA A 167 5.19 18.55 -12.72
CA ALA A 167 4.49 19.82 -12.94
C ALA A 167 4.46 20.73 -11.71
N ASN A 168 4.58 20.15 -10.51
CA ASN A 168 4.60 20.87 -9.23
C ASN A 168 6.02 21.14 -8.69
N ASP A 169 7.08 20.85 -9.44
CA ASP A 169 8.47 20.90 -8.96
C ASP A 169 8.70 20.00 -7.71
N GLU A 170 8.00 18.86 -7.70
CA GLU A 170 8.04 17.83 -6.68
C GLU A 170 8.65 16.52 -7.22
N VAL A 171 9.17 15.70 -6.31
CA VAL A 171 9.54 14.31 -6.57
C VAL A 171 8.84 13.40 -5.56
N LEU A 172 8.45 12.22 -6.02
CA LEU A 172 7.84 11.20 -5.18
C LEU A 172 8.90 10.21 -4.73
N ILE A 173 9.11 10.08 -3.41
CA ILE A 173 10.08 9.12 -2.86
C ILE A 173 9.33 8.08 -2.05
N ILE A 174 9.45 6.80 -2.43
CA ILE A 174 8.91 5.70 -1.63
C ILE A 174 9.52 5.77 -0.22
N ALA A 175 8.70 5.86 0.82
CA ALA A 175 9.18 6.05 2.18
C ALA A 175 10.09 4.89 2.64
N ALA A 176 9.80 3.66 2.21
CA ALA A 176 10.66 2.49 2.46
C ALA A 176 12.06 2.58 1.80
N ALA A 177 12.27 3.47 0.82
CA ALA A 177 13.59 3.73 0.25
C ALA A 177 14.43 4.62 1.16
N LEU A 178 13.81 5.56 1.90
CA LEU A 178 14.52 6.48 2.79
C LEU A 178 15.25 5.78 3.93
N ILE A 179 14.72 4.64 4.38
CA ILE A 179 15.31 3.83 5.46
C ILE A 179 16.46 2.94 4.99
N GLN A 180 16.65 2.77 3.67
CA GLN A 180 17.72 1.91 3.16
C GLN A 180 19.07 2.62 3.27
N GLN A 181 20.13 1.82 3.39
CA GLN A 181 21.51 2.30 3.40
C GLN A 181 22.18 1.91 2.06
N PRO A 182 22.84 2.84 1.36
CA PRO A 182 23.68 2.48 0.23
C PRO A 182 24.82 1.54 0.65
N HIS A 183 25.31 0.73 -0.30
CA HIS A 183 26.43 -0.16 -0.03
C HIS A 183 27.69 0.63 0.40
N GLY A 184 28.33 0.20 1.48
CA GLY A 184 29.57 0.80 1.98
C GLY A 184 29.38 2.01 2.91
N THR A 185 28.15 2.34 3.30
CA THR A 185 27.87 3.41 4.29
C THR A 185 26.89 2.92 5.36
N SER A 186 26.97 3.51 6.56
CA SER A 186 25.98 3.34 7.63
C SER A 186 24.87 4.39 7.59
N GLN A 187 24.98 5.38 6.70
CA GLN A 187 23.97 6.43 6.55
C GLN A 187 22.79 5.93 5.72
N SER A 188 21.59 6.19 6.22
CA SER A 188 20.35 6.01 5.48
C SER A 188 20.23 7.01 4.32
N TYR A 189 19.40 6.68 3.31
CA TYR A 189 19.08 7.63 2.25
C TYR A 189 18.40 8.89 2.78
N ALA A 190 17.65 8.83 3.89
CA ALA A 190 17.12 10.02 4.55
C ALA A 190 18.26 10.96 4.97
N GLU A 191 19.30 10.45 5.62
CA GLU A 191 20.45 11.28 6.04
C GLU A 191 21.19 11.88 4.85
N ILE A 192 21.41 11.08 3.81
CA ILE A 192 22.16 11.50 2.62
C ILE A 192 21.38 12.55 1.82
N LEU A 193 20.10 12.29 1.51
CA LEU A 193 19.30 13.17 0.65
C LEU A 193 18.99 14.51 1.32
N PHE A 194 18.84 14.53 2.65
CA PHE A 194 18.49 15.72 3.42
C PHE A 194 19.68 16.33 4.20
N ASN A 195 20.91 15.85 3.97
CA ASN A 195 22.14 16.31 4.63
C ASN A 195 22.04 16.34 6.17
N LEU A 196 21.52 15.26 6.76
CA LEU A 196 21.29 15.16 8.20
C LEU A 196 22.52 14.54 8.88
N HIS A 197 23.40 15.39 9.41
CA HIS A 197 24.65 14.95 10.03
C HIS A 197 24.55 14.89 11.56
N ALA A 198 23.98 15.93 12.17
CA ALA A 198 23.82 16.03 13.62
C ALA A 198 22.48 15.47 14.09
N VAL A 199 22.43 14.92 15.31
CA VAL A 199 21.20 14.42 15.94
C VAL A 199 20.09 15.48 15.95
N SER A 200 20.42 16.75 16.21
CA SER A 200 19.45 17.85 16.18
C SER A 200 18.81 18.07 14.81
N GLN A 201 19.56 17.90 13.71
CA GLN A 201 19.05 17.98 12.35
C GLN A 201 18.12 16.80 12.06
N LYS A 202 18.51 15.58 12.45
CA LYS A 202 17.68 14.38 12.31
C LYS A 202 16.36 14.51 13.07
N ARG A 203 16.41 14.94 14.34
CA ARG A 203 15.22 15.18 15.18
C ARG A 203 14.27 16.19 14.55
N LYS A 204 14.81 17.32 14.05
CA LYS A 204 14.00 18.36 13.40
C LYS A 204 13.32 17.84 12.14
N TRP A 205 14.08 17.22 11.23
CA TRP A 205 13.53 16.66 9.99
C TRP A 205 12.51 15.54 10.26
N PHE A 206 12.81 14.66 11.22
CA PHE A 206 11.91 13.58 11.62
C PHE A 206 10.59 14.12 12.20
N ARG A 207 10.64 15.18 13.03
CA ARG A 207 9.43 15.86 13.51
C ARG A 207 8.60 16.41 12.34
N GLU A 208 9.22 17.16 11.42
CA GLU A 208 8.53 17.70 10.24
C GLU A 208 7.88 16.58 9.39
N TYR A 209 8.57 15.44 9.27
CA TYR A 209 8.07 14.26 8.57
C TYR A 209 6.84 13.64 9.26
N VAL A 210 6.94 13.39 10.57
CA VAL A 210 5.88 12.76 11.36
C VAL A 210 4.67 13.69 11.50
N GLU A 211 4.88 15.00 11.66
CA GLU A 211 3.80 16.01 11.67
C GLU A 211 2.98 15.96 10.38
N CYS A 212 3.65 16.02 9.23
CA CYS A 212 2.99 15.95 7.94
C CYS A 212 2.29 14.60 7.74
N LEU A 213 2.94 13.49 8.10
CA LEU A 213 2.39 12.14 7.91
C LEU A 213 1.16 11.89 8.78
N LEU A 214 1.25 12.17 10.09
CA LEU A 214 0.16 11.92 11.04
C LEU A 214 -1.04 12.84 10.76
N ALA A 215 -0.81 14.12 10.43
CA ALA A 215 -1.90 15.03 10.06
C ALA A 215 -2.70 14.51 8.85
N LEU A 216 -2.03 13.90 7.86
CA LEU A 216 -2.71 13.38 6.67
C LEU A 216 -3.40 12.03 6.88
N VAL A 217 -2.82 11.14 7.70
CA VAL A 217 -3.34 9.78 7.89
C VAL A 217 -4.39 9.70 9.02
N LEU A 218 -4.27 10.52 10.06
CA LEU A 218 -5.18 10.46 11.22
C LEU A 218 -6.53 11.13 10.96
N VAL A 219 -6.59 12.16 10.11
CA VAL A 219 -7.87 12.79 9.70
C VAL A 219 -8.86 11.75 9.15
N PRO A 220 -8.54 11.00 8.07
CA PRO A 220 -9.48 10.01 7.53
C PRO A 220 -9.74 8.83 8.47
N LEU A 221 -8.76 8.49 9.33
CA LEU A 221 -8.94 7.46 10.34
C LEU A 221 -9.99 7.84 11.38
N VAL A 222 -9.87 9.04 11.97
CA VAL A 222 -10.71 9.51 13.06
C VAL A 222 -12.08 9.94 12.55
N SER A 223 -12.11 10.74 11.48
CA SER A 223 -13.34 11.37 11.00
C SER A 223 -14.20 10.45 10.12
N HIS A 224 -13.59 9.47 9.45
CA HIS A 224 -14.26 8.69 8.42
C HIS A 224 -14.12 7.17 8.62
N GLY A 225 -13.37 6.71 9.63
CA GLY A 225 -13.13 5.29 9.85
C GLY A 225 -12.38 4.62 8.70
N ILE A 226 -11.54 5.39 7.98
CA ILE A 226 -10.73 4.92 6.86
C ILE A 226 -9.32 4.63 7.37
N GLY A 227 -9.01 3.34 7.54
CA GLY A 227 -7.70 2.85 7.89
C GLY A 227 -6.85 2.54 6.67
N LEU A 228 -5.92 3.44 6.34
CA LEU A 228 -4.92 3.22 5.29
C LEU A 228 -3.85 2.21 5.76
N GLU A 229 -3.37 1.35 4.86
CA GLU A 229 -2.20 0.51 5.13
C GLU A 229 -0.92 1.31 4.88
N ALA A 230 -0.68 2.31 5.74
CA ALA A 230 0.29 3.38 5.55
C ALA A 230 1.76 2.97 5.85
N HIS A 231 2.15 1.75 5.49
CA HIS A 231 3.53 1.30 5.60
C HIS A 231 4.44 1.91 4.53
N GLY A 232 5.76 1.88 4.72
CA GLY A 232 6.71 2.62 3.89
C GLY A 232 6.67 2.31 2.37
N GLN A 233 6.22 1.12 1.95
CA GLN A 233 6.07 0.80 0.52
C GLN A 233 4.81 1.43 -0.14
N ASN A 234 3.75 1.67 0.63
CA ASN A 234 2.48 2.21 0.16
C ASN A 234 2.41 3.73 0.27
N MET A 235 3.37 4.33 0.98
CA MET A 235 3.49 5.78 1.16
C MET A 235 4.67 6.31 0.35
N LEU A 236 4.42 7.36 -0.42
CA LEU A 236 5.45 8.14 -1.10
C LEU A 236 5.44 9.55 -0.51
N VAL A 237 6.57 9.99 0.03
CA VAL A 237 6.70 11.38 0.48
C VAL A 237 6.87 12.28 -0.73
N ARG A 238 6.13 13.39 -0.76
CA ARG A 238 6.23 14.43 -1.79
C ARG A 238 7.25 15.46 -1.34
N ILE A 239 8.33 15.63 -2.11
CA ILE A 239 9.44 16.53 -1.77
C ILE A 239 9.60 17.59 -2.85
N CYS A 240 9.65 18.87 -2.48
CA CYS A 240 10.00 19.92 -3.43
C CYS A 240 11.47 19.77 -3.86
N ARG A 241 11.73 19.68 -5.17
CA ARG A 241 13.08 19.46 -5.72
C ARG A 241 14.05 20.58 -5.35
N LYS A 242 13.60 21.84 -5.39
CA LYS A 242 14.43 23.02 -5.09
C LYS A 242 14.72 23.19 -3.61
N THR A 243 13.71 23.10 -2.74
CA THR A 243 13.87 23.42 -1.31
C THR A 243 14.08 22.21 -0.43
N ARG A 244 13.92 20.98 -0.97
CA ARG A 244 13.91 19.71 -0.23
C ARG A 244 12.88 19.64 0.90
N LYS A 245 11.86 20.50 0.87
CA LYS A 245 10.80 20.52 1.89
C LYS A 245 9.77 19.44 1.60
N ILE A 246 9.25 18.85 2.67
CA ILE A 246 8.10 17.94 2.60
C ILE A 246 6.86 18.75 2.22
N LYS A 247 6.15 18.30 1.19
CA LYS A 247 4.96 18.93 0.62
C LYS A 247 3.68 18.17 0.91
N GLY A 248 3.79 16.92 1.34
CA GLY A 248 2.67 16.02 1.57
C GLY A 248 3.08 14.58 1.32
N PHE A 249 2.09 13.72 1.12
CA PHE A 249 2.30 12.32 0.80
C PHE A 249 1.40 11.89 -0.36
N ALA A 250 1.73 10.75 -0.96
CA ALA A 250 0.87 10.03 -1.86
C ALA A 250 0.72 8.58 -1.36
N VAL A 251 -0.50 8.06 -1.37
CA VAL A 251 -0.84 6.70 -0.93
C VAL A 251 -1.22 5.83 -2.12
N ARG A 252 -0.85 4.55 -2.06
CA ARG A 252 -1.20 3.54 -3.06
C ARG A 252 -1.50 2.19 -2.41
N ASP A 253 -2.09 1.31 -3.21
CA ASP A 253 -2.47 -0.07 -2.85
C ASP A 253 -3.63 -0.18 -1.87
N PHE A 254 -4.80 -0.54 -2.42
CA PHE A 254 -6.03 -0.70 -1.65
C PHE A 254 -6.23 -2.12 -1.12
N GLY A 255 -5.31 -3.05 -1.40
CA GLY A 255 -5.49 -4.46 -1.03
C GLY A 255 -5.49 -4.73 0.48
N GLY A 256 -4.91 -3.83 1.27
CA GLY A 256 -4.78 -4.00 2.72
C GLY A 256 -5.45 -2.93 3.57
N ILE A 257 -6.27 -2.04 2.99
CA ILE A 257 -6.99 -1.02 3.76
C ILE A 257 -8.04 -1.65 4.68
N ARG A 258 -8.53 -0.85 5.63
CA ARG A 258 -9.70 -1.17 6.44
C ARG A 258 -10.70 -0.03 6.40
N LEU A 259 -11.97 -0.35 6.18
CA LEU A 259 -13.08 0.59 6.05
C LEU A 259 -14.11 0.25 7.13
N ASN A 260 -14.33 1.16 8.08
CA ASN A 260 -15.40 1.01 9.05
C ASN A 260 -16.75 1.27 8.35
N THR A 261 -17.47 0.19 8.04
CA THR A 261 -18.71 0.27 7.27
C THR A 261 -19.83 1.03 7.99
N PRO A 262 -20.02 0.93 9.32
CA PRO A 262 -21.03 1.75 10.01
C PRO A 262 -20.79 3.26 9.86
N THR A 263 -19.54 3.71 10.02
CA THR A 263 -19.17 5.13 9.89
C THR A 263 -19.35 5.63 8.47
N LEU A 264 -18.91 4.86 7.47
CA LEU A 264 -19.03 5.29 6.07
C LEU A 264 -20.48 5.28 5.59
N ARG A 265 -21.31 4.32 6.06
CA ARG A 265 -22.76 4.31 5.78
C ARG A 265 -23.47 5.52 6.35
N SER A 266 -23.15 5.93 7.59
CA SER A 266 -23.74 7.14 8.19
C SER A 266 -23.34 8.42 7.44
N GLN A 267 -22.25 8.37 6.68
CA GLN A 267 -21.77 9.45 5.80
C GLN A 267 -22.24 9.28 4.34
N GLY A 268 -23.16 8.36 4.06
CA GLY A 268 -23.79 8.18 2.75
C GLY A 268 -22.94 7.42 1.73
N VAL A 269 -22.03 6.55 2.18
CA VAL A 269 -21.36 5.58 1.31
C VAL A 269 -22.21 4.31 1.22
N SER A 270 -22.58 3.92 0.00
CA SER A 270 -23.18 2.61 -0.25
C SER A 270 -22.09 1.57 -0.54
N PHE A 271 -22.32 0.36 -0.02
CA PHE A 271 -21.46 -0.81 -0.25
C PHE A 271 -22.19 -1.87 -1.09
N ASP A 272 -23.37 -1.56 -1.64
CA ASP A 272 -24.26 -2.55 -2.27
C ASP A 272 -23.65 -3.18 -3.53
N THR A 273 -22.74 -2.46 -4.19
CA THR A 273 -22.00 -2.94 -5.37
C THR A 273 -20.72 -3.68 -5.01
N MET A 274 -20.36 -3.78 -3.73
CA MET A 274 -19.18 -4.53 -3.29
C MET A 274 -19.52 -5.99 -3.02
N TYR A 275 -18.56 -6.86 -3.26
CA TYR A 275 -18.71 -8.27 -2.94
C TYR A 275 -18.84 -8.49 -1.42
N PRO A 276 -19.82 -9.33 -0.99
CA PRO A 276 -19.90 -9.76 0.40
C PRO A 276 -18.60 -10.41 0.86
N GLY A 277 -18.16 -10.11 2.08
CA GLY A 277 -16.97 -10.72 2.68
C GLY A 277 -15.64 -10.16 2.19
N TRP A 278 -15.63 -9.02 1.47
CA TRP A 278 -14.37 -8.35 1.13
C TRP A 278 -13.62 -7.93 2.41
N SER A 279 -12.39 -8.42 2.56
CA SER A 279 -11.59 -8.30 3.79
C SER A 279 -11.19 -6.87 4.18
N ALA A 280 -11.42 -5.89 3.31
CA ALA A 280 -11.22 -4.49 3.65
C ALA A 280 -12.37 -3.91 4.49
N MET A 281 -13.56 -4.50 4.47
CA MET A 281 -14.69 -4.04 5.25
C MET A 281 -14.65 -4.61 6.67
N THR A 282 -14.94 -3.78 7.66
CA THR A 282 -15.15 -4.21 9.06
C THR A 282 -16.23 -3.36 9.72
N GLU A 283 -16.83 -3.89 10.77
CA GLU A 283 -17.76 -3.15 11.65
C GLU A 283 -17.05 -2.66 12.92
N SER A 284 -15.88 -3.23 13.25
CA SER A 284 -15.06 -2.87 14.42
C SER A 284 -14.15 -1.68 14.09
N MET A 285 -14.25 -0.61 14.88
CA MET A 285 -13.33 0.52 14.75
C MET A 285 -11.93 0.17 15.31
N GLU A 286 -11.85 -0.68 16.32
CA GLU A 286 -10.57 -1.14 16.88
C GLU A 286 -9.75 -1.94 15.85
N ASP A 287 -10.40 -2.70 14.97
CA ASP A 287 -9.72 -3.40 13.87
C ASP A 287 -9.05 -2.40 12.91
N VAL A 288 -9.74 -1.29 12.62
CA VAL A 288 -9.21 -0.21 11.78
C VAL A 288 -8.03 0.45 12.48
N TRP A 289 -8.17 0.79 13.76
CA TRP A 289 -7.12 1.42 14.54
C TRP A 289 -5.88 0.53 14.67
N GLY A 290 -6.04 -0.75 14.99
CA GLY A 290 -4.95 -1.72 15.11
C GLY A 290 -4.20 -1.90 13.79
N LYS A 291 -4.92 -1.94 12.67
CA LYS A 291 -4.31 -2.02 11.34
C LYS A 291 -3.45 -0.79 11.02
N VAL A 292 -3.96 0.41 11.34
CA VAL A 292 -3.19 1.65 11.15
C VAL A 292 -2.02 1.72 12.14
N HIS A 293 -2.20 1.36 13.40
CA HIS A 293 -1.11 1.34 14.39
C HIS A 293 0.08 0.50 13.90
N HIS A 294 -0.19 -0.72 13.45
CA HIS A 294 0.85 -1.60 12.92
C HIS A 294 1.54 -1.02 11.68
N SER A 295 0.77 -0.60 10.68
CA SER A 295 1.34 -0.16 9.40
C SER A 295 2.01 1.22 9.49
N LEU A 296 1.45 2.16 10.25
CA LEU A 296 1.93 3.52 10.39
C LEU A 296 2.99 3.64 11.49
N LEU A 297 2.71 3.20 12.72
CA LEU A 297 3.59 3.45 13.85
C LEU A 297 4.68 2.38 13.98
N GLN A 298 4.31 1.11 14.04
CA GLN A 298 5.28 0.02 14.24
C GLN A 298 6.19 -0.18 13.01
N ASN A 299 5.62 -0.12 11.81
CA ASN A 299 6.36 -0.36 10.57
C ASN A 299 6.97 0.95 10.04
N HIS A 300 6.16 1.90 9.58
CA HIS A 300 6.67 3.07 8.86
C HIS A 300 7.49 4.01 9.75
N VAL A 301 6.86 4.60 10.78
CA VAL A 301 7.52 5.57 11.66
C VAL A 301 8.64 4.91 12.46
N GLY A 302 8.40 3.71 13.00
CA GLY A 302 9.38 2.93 13.75
C GLY A 302 10.65 2.64 12.96
N TYR A 303 10.55 2.14 11.72
CA TYR A 303 11.74 1.88 10.90
C TYR A 303 12.44 3.16 10.45
N LEU A 304 11.72 4.26 10.21
CA LEU A 304 12.36 5.53 9.87
C LEU A 304 13.14 6.11 11.06
N LEU A 305 12.55 6.06 12.25
CA LEU A 305 13.17 6.46 13.50
C LEU A 305 14.45 5.66 13.75
N ASP A 306 14.38 4.34 13.57
CA ASP A 306 15.53 3.43 13.68
C ASP A 306 16.63 3.76 12.66
N ALA A 307 16.27 3.95 11.39
CA ALA A 307 17.23 4.27 10.33
C ALA A 307 17.95 5.61 10.53
N LEU A 308 17.32 6.57 11.23
CA LEU A 308 17.93 7.83 11.64
C LEU A 308 18.75 7.73 12.93
N ASN A 309 18.77 6.55 13.57
CA ASN A 309 19.36 6.28 14.88
C ASN A 309 18.79 7.21 15.97
N LEU A 310 17.46 7.35 16.03
CA LEU A 310 16.76 8.20 17.00
C LEU A 310 16.11 7.43 18.16
N GLN A 311 16.33 6.11 18.26
CA GLN A 311 15.74 5.27 19.33
C GLN A 311 16.14 5.73 20.73
N GLN A 312 17.38 6.15 20.90
CA GLN A 312 17.94 6.62 22.17
C GLN A 312 17.96 8.16 22.28
N ASP A 313 17.46 8.87 21.26
CA ASP A 313 17.54 10.33 21.13
C ASP A 313 16.13 10.96 21.06
N ASP A 314 15.23 10.52 21.96
CA ASP A 314 13.85 11.00 22.10
C ASP A 314 12.96 10.82 20.87
N GLY A 315 13.31 9.93 19.92
CA GLY A 315 12.53 9.73 18.70
C GLY A 315 11.05 9.41 18.99
N TRP A 316 10.78 8.50 19.92
CA TRP A 316 9.41 8.14 20.30
C TRP A 316 8.69 9.23 21.10
N THR A 317 9.42 10.05 21.84
CA THR A 317 8.86 11.25 22.49
C THR A 317 8.34 12.22 21.44
N ILE A 318 9.09 12.48 20.37
CA ILE A 318 8.63 13.31 19.24
C ILE A 318 7.33 12.73 18.65
N VAL A 319 7.27 11.41 18.41
CA VAL A 319 6.08 10.77 17.84
C VAL A 319 4.87 10.94 18.76
N ARG A 320 5.02 10.75 20.08
CA ARG A 320 3.92 10.92 21.05
C ARG A 320 3.41 12.36 21.10
N GLU A 321 4.31 13.33 21.17
CA GLU A 321 3.94 14.76 21.19
C GLU A 321 3.18 15.17 19.92
N VAL A 322 3.66 14.74 18.75
CA VAL A 322 3.00 15.03 17.47
C VAL A 322 1.65 14.31 17.37
N LEU A 323 1.58 13.05 17.83
CA LEU A 323 0.33 12.29 17.86
C LEU A 323 -0.72 13.00 18.72
N GLU A 324 -0.35 13.41 19.93
CA GLU A 324 -1.23 14.15 20.84
C GLU A 324 -1.66 15.48 20.23
N GLN A 325 -0.73 16.25 19.66
CA GLN A 325 -1.01 17.52 19.01
C GLN A 325 -2.00 17.38 17.84
N VAL A 326 -1.81 16.39 16.97
CA VAL A 326 -2.71 16.16 15.83
C VAL A 326 -4.08 15.70 16.33
N LEU A 327 -4.14 14.75 17.25
CA LEU A 327 -5.41 14.25 17.78
C LEU A 327 -6.20 15.29 18.58
N ALA A 328 -5.53 16.23 19.24
CA ALA A 328 -6.19 17.36 19.92
C ALA A 328 -7.00 18.26 18.96
N THR A 329 -6.69 18.23 17.66
CA THR A 329 -7.45 18.97 16.62
C THR A 329 -8.61 18.16 16.02
N LEU A 330 -8.74 16.89 16.38
CA LEU A 330 -9.73 15.96 15.83
C LEU A 330 -10.77 15.55 16.90
N PRO A 331 -11.94 15.04 16.48
CA PRO A 331 -12.91 14.51 17.43
C PRO A 331 -12.31 13.41 18.31
N ASN A 332 -12.49 13.51 19.63
CA ASN A 332 -12.07 12.44 20.53
C ASN A 332 -13.00 11.22 20.35
N ASN A 333 -12.47 10.16 19.76
CA ASN A 333 -13.16 8.89 19.56
C ASN A 333 -12.50 7.72 20.31
N GLY A 334 -11.57 7.99 21.25
CA GLY A 334 -10.83 6.96 21.99
C GLY A 334 -9.56 6.44 21.31
N LEU A 335 -9.18 6.97 20.15
CA LEU A 335 -8.00 6.52 19.41
C LEU A 335 -6.69 6.70 20.20
N TYR A 336 -6.54 7.82 20.93
CA TYR A 336 -5.32 8.10 21.69
C TYR A 336 -5.12 7.06 22.80
N GLU A 337 -6.17 6.80 23.57
CA GLU A 337 -6.19 5.79 24.63
C GLU A 337 -5.90 4.39 24.06
N PHE A 338 -6.47 4.06 22.89
CA PHE A 338 -6.18 2.81 22.20
C PHE A 338 -4.71 2.71 21.78
N TYR A 339 -4.12 3.77 21.21
CA TYR A 339 -2.71 3.79 20.81
C TYR A 339 -1.73 3.83 21.99
N MET A 340 -2.19 4.21 23.18
CA MET A 340 -1.39 4.28 24.40
C MET A 340 -1.59 3.06 25.32
N LYS A 341 -2.20 1.96 24.86
CA LYS A 341 -2.25 0.68 25.59
C LYS A 341 -0.82 0.16 25.88
N ASP A 342 -0.66 -0.59 26.97
CA ASP A 342 0.64 -1.16 27.37
C ASP A 342 1.20 -2.13 26.34
N THR A 343 0.32 -2.91 25.73
CA THR A 343 0.64 -3.84 24.66
C THR A 343 -0.19 -3.57 23.42
N MET A 344 0.36 -3.95 22.28
CA MET A 344 -0.32 -3.90 20.99
C MET A 344 -0.08 -5.19 20.23
N LEU A 345 -1.06 -5.59 19.42
CA LEU A 345 -0.89 -6.71 18.50
C LEU A 345 0.23 -6.41 17.51
N PHE A 346 1.08 -7.40 17.30
CA PHE A 346 2.18 -7.36 16.35
C PHE A 346 2.16 -8.60 15.46
N LYS A 347 2.37 -8.40 14.16
CA LYS A 347 2.36 -9.48 13.17
C LYS A 347 3.60 -10.35 13.25
N CYS A 348 3.39 -11.64 13.45
CA CYS A 348 4.44 -12.65 13.51
C CYS A 348 4.79 -13.18 12.11
N PHE A 349 5.35 -12.34 11.23
CA PHE A 349 5.58 -12.70 9.82
C PHE A 349 6.42 -13.98 9.61
N LEU A 350 7.43 -14.21 10.45
CA LEU A 350 8.25 -15.43 10.40
C LEU A 350 7.42 -16.67 10.76
N ARG A 351 6.60 -16.58 11.80
CA ARG A 351 5.70 -17.68 12.21
C ARG A 351 4.64 -17.97 11.15
N MET A 352 4.02 -16.93 10.59
CA MET A 352 3.11 -17.07 9.46
C MET A 352 3.76 -17.82 8.30
N ARG A 353 5.03 -17.52 7.99
CA ARG A 353 5.79 -18.24 6.96
C ARG A 353 6.04 -19.70 7.32
N MET A 354 6.42 -19.99 8.57
CA MET A 354 6.67 -21.35 9.05
C MET A 354 5.39 -22.21 9.07
N GLU A 355 4.24 -21.61 9.36
CA GLU A 355 2.93 -22.28 9.38
C GLU A 355 2.25 -22.34 8.00
N GLY A 356 2.86 -21.77 6.95
CA GLY A 356 2.25 -21.70 5.61
C GLY A 356 1.01 -20.79 5.54
N LYS A 357 0.79 -19.94 6.55
CA LYS A 357 -0.34 -19.01 6.62
C LYS A 357 -0.06 -17.77 5.77
N TYR A 358 -0.90 -17.57 4.75
CA TYR A 358 -0.79 -16.42 3.84
C TYR A 358 -2.02 -15.50 3.84
N ARG A 359 -3.19 -15.98 4.31
CA ARG A 359 -4.41 -15.18 4.50
C ARG A 359 -4.68 -14.88 5.97
N ASP A 360 -4.44 -15.86 6.84
CA ASP A 360 -4.68 -15.74 8.28
C ASP A 360 -3.54 -15.00 8.95
N TYR A 361 -3.88 -14.05 9.83
CA TYR A 361 -2.89 -13.35 10.63
C TYR A 361 -2.52 -14.18 11.85
N VAL A 362 -1.22 -14.27 12.11
CA VAL A 362 -0.70 -14.74 13.38
C VAL A 362 -0.11 -13.53 14.08
N GLU A 363 -0.75 -13.14 15.17
CA GLU A 363 -0.42 -11.92 15.92
C GLU A 363 -0.13 -12.29 17.38
N ARG A 364 0.61 -11.41 18.06
CA ARG A 364 0.89 -11.53 19.48
C ARG A 364 0.89 -10.14 20.11
N ASP A 365 0.39 -10.03 21.33
CA ASP A 365 0.60 -8.85 22.16
C ASP A 365 2.07 -8.69 22.53
N VAL A 366 2.63 -7.54 22.18
CA VAL A 366 3.99 -7.13 22.54
C VAL A 366 3.96 -5.75 23.20
N PRO A 367 4.96 -5.39 24.02
CA PRO A 367 5.07 -4.05 24.57
C PRO A 367 4.97 -3.01 23.46
N ASN A 368 4.12 -2.01 23.68
CA ASN A 368 3.81 -1.01 22.68
C ASN A 368 5.00 -0.09 22.43
N THR A 369 5.60 -0.17 21.23
CA THR A 369 6.80 0.60 20.89
C THR A 369 6.59 2.11 20.99
N LEU A 370 5.35 2.60 20.87
CA LEU A 370 5.02 4.02 21.05
C LEU A 370 5.38 4.51 22.47
N LEU A 371 5.39 3.62 23.47
CA LEU A 371 5.70 3.95 24.85
C LEU A 371 7.21 3.95 25.14
N MET A 372 8.06 3.47 24.23
CA MET A 372 9.52 3.40 24.44
C MET A 372 10.11 4.76 24.90
N GLY A 373 10.98 4.70 25.91
CA GLY A 373 11.62 5.86 26.52
C GLY A 373 10.72 6.69 27.46
N SER A 374 9.50 6.23 27.76
CA SER A 374 8.65 6.83 28.81
C SER A 374 8.82 6.11 30.15
N GLU A 375 8.44 6.73 31.26
CA GLU A 375 8.42 6.06 32.59
C GLU A 375 7.56 4.79 32.59
N ARG A 376 6.45 4.82 31.83
CA ARG A 376 5.54 3.67 31.69
C ARG A 376 6.22 2.47 31.02
N TRP A 377 7.18 2.71 30.12
CA TRP A 377 7.89 1.65 29.40
C TRP A 377 8.64 0.70 30.31
N GLU A 378 9.37 1.24 31.29
CA GLU A 378 10.16 0.43 32.23
C GLU A 378 9.25 -0.48 33.07
N GLY A 379 8.08 0.04 33.50
CA GLY A 379 7.07 -0.75 34.21
C GLY A 379 6.47 -1.87 33.35
N ILE A 380 6.23 -1.61 32.07
CA ILE A 380 5.76 -2.64 31.12
C ILE A 380 6.82 -3.72 30.95
N LEU A 381 8.08 -3.35 30.72
CA LEU A 381 9.16 -4.32 30.52
C LEU A 381 9.41 -5.20 31.75
N ALA A 382 9.30 -4.64 32.95
CA ALA A 382 9.44 -5.40 34.19
C ALA A 382 8.32 -6.43 34.41
N SER A 383 7.13 -6.16 33.89
CA SER A 383 5.92 -6.98 34.10
C SER A 383 5.57 -7.88 32.90
N TYR A 384 6.11 -7.58 31.71
CA TYR A 384 5.81 -8.29 30.48
C TYR A 384 6.41 -9.69 30.48
N LEU A 385 5.54 -10.70 30.53
CA LEU A 385 5.89 -12.10 30.33
C LEU A 385 5.60 -12.47 28.87
N PRO A 386 6.62 -12.65 28.01
CA PRO A 386 6.39 -13.06 26.64
C PRO A 386 5.73 -14.44 26.63
N SER A 387 4.52 -14.52 26.08
CA SER A 387 3.94 -15.82 25.77
C SER A 387 4.79 -16.48 24.67
N LEU A 388 5.53 -17.53 25.06
CA LEU A 388 6.33 -18.35 24.15
C LEU A 388 5.43 -19.23 23.27
N HIS A 389 4.18 -19.48 23.70
CA HIS A 389 3.23 -20.37 23.05
C HIS A 389 1.82 -19.77 23.04
N TRP A 390 1.29 -19.52 21.85
CA TRP A 390 -0.15 -19.49 21.65
C TRP A 390 -0.51 -20.94 21.29
N THR A 391 -1.26 -21.62 22.14
CA THR A 391 -1.83 -22.95 21.84
C THR A 391 -2.87 -22.85 20.76
#